data_AF-A0A8T3QNC3-F1
#
_entry.id   AF-A0A8T3QNC3-F1
#
_cell.length_a   1.000
_cell.length_b   1.000
_cell.length_c   1.000
_cell.angle_alpha   90.00
_cell.angle_beta   90.00
_cell.angle_gamma   90.00
#
_symmetry.space_group_name_H-M   'P 1'
#
loop_
_entity.id
_entity.type
_entity.pdbx_description
1 polymer ?
#
loop_
_entity_poly.entity_id
_entity_poly.type
_entity_poly.pdbx_seq_one_letter_code
_entity_poly.pdbx_strand_id
1 'polypeptide(L)'
;MATLPRDATIGYPGGLRARWRWAGSGQGAAVFALSESGGTLEDLGPLVSPDFELFCRAELRIDGPAGAWTVRLASLIQDEPAGLVWDDAGLFIVKYGFHTWALESRTGVLRWSHRSASPLLAVMGSPRLAHLIVQSEIETFALELDGTVGWRIAHSDVVIEAALIGGSLVLTSFAGQVTAIDPVTGRATDG
;
A
#
# COMPACT_ATOMS: atom_id res chain seq x y z
N MET A 1 -19.56 -21.32 7.34
CA MET A 1 -18.44 -21.71 6.44
C MET A 1 -17.36 -20.66 6.58
N ALA A 2 -16.10 -21.05 6.83
CA ALA A 2 -15.00 -20.11 6.78
C ALA A 2 -14.82 -19.64 5.32
N THR A 3 -14.80 -18.34 5.09
CA THR A 3 -14.51 -17.78 3.77
C THR A 3 -13.09 -18.12 3.38
N LEU A 4 -12.90 -18.71 2.21
CA LEU A 4 -11.56 -19.02 1.69
C LEU A 4 -10.74 -17.73 1.55
N PRO A 5 -9.43 -17.77 1.83
CA PRO A 5 -8.54 -16.66 1.51
C PRO A 5 -8.67 -16.26 0.04
N ARG A 6 -8.59 -14.95 -0.21
CA ARG A 6 -8.47 -14.38 -1.54
C ARG A 6 -7.02 -14.49 -2.00
N ASP A 7 -6.81 -14.61 -3.30
CA ASP A 7 -5.48 -14.58 -3.90
C ASP A 7 -5.45 -13.76 -5.19
N ALA A 8 -4.26 -13.26 -5.53
CA ALA A 8 -3.99 -12.59 -6.79
C ALA A 8 -2.53 -12.78 -7.20
N THR A 9 -2.27 -12.87 -8.51
CA THR A 9 -0.91 -12.84 -9.07
C THR A 9 -0.77 -11.63 -9.99
N ILE A 10 0.22 -10.78 -9.73
CA ILE A 10 0.42 -9.52 -10.44
C ILE A 10 1.88 -9.43 -10.91
N GLY A 11 2.09 -9.07 -12.17
CA GLY A 11 3.41 -8.73 -12.70
C GLY A 11 3.72 -7.25 -12.50
N TYR A 12 4.96 -6.96 -12.12
CA TYR A 12 5.47 -5.59 -11.94
C TYR A 12 6.71 -5.36 -12.80
N PRO A 13 7.10 -4.09 -13.03
CA PRO A 13 8.36 -3.75 -13.68
C PRO A 13 9.58 -4.48 -13.07
N GLY A 14 10.64 -4.60 -13.87
CA GLY A 14 11.85 -5.31 -13.43
C GLY A 14 11.72 -6.84 -13.37
N GLY A 15 10.64 -7.40 -13.94
CA GLY A 15 10.40 -8.85 -13.96
C GLY A 15 9.95 -9.41 -12.60
N LEU A 16 9.45 -8.55 -11.71
CA LEU A 16 8.94 -8.96 -10.41
C LEU A 16 7.55 -9.58 -10.58
N ARG A 17 7.33 -10.73 -9.95
CA ARG A 17 6.03 -11.39 -9.88
C ARG A 17 5.56 -11.41 -8.44
N ALA A 18 4.46 -10.72 -8.16
CA ALA A 18 3.81 -10.73 -6.87
C ALA A 18 2.72 -11.79 -6.79
N ARG A 19 2.67 -12.48 -5.65
CA ARG A 19 1.59 -13.37 -5.26
C ARG A 19 1.04 -12.91 -3.93
N TRP A 20 -0.22 -12.51 -3.96
CA TRP A 20 -0.96 -12.00 -2.82
C TRP A 20 -1.89 -13.07 -2.30
N ARG A 21 -2.01 -13.16 -0.97
CA ARG A 21 -3.10 -13.87 -0.30
C ARG A 21 -3.59 -13.04 0.87
N TRP A 22 -4.89 -12.95 1.07
CA TRP A 22 -5.43 -12.21 2.22
C TRP A 22 -6.81 -12.69 2.64
N ALA A 23 -7.12 -12.49 3.92
CA ALA A 23 -8.42 -12.84 4.49
C ALA A 23 -8.77 -11.93 5.67
N GLY A 24 -10.02 -12.07 6.13
CA GLY A 24 -10.55 -11.31 7.26
C GLY A 24 -9.92 -11.68 8.61
N SER A 25 -10.43 -11.06 9.67
CA SER A 25 -9.91 -11.18 11.03
C SER A 25 -9.74 -12.63 11.52
N GLY A 26 -8.60 -12.94 12.12
CA GLY A 26 -8.30 -14.24 12.72
C GLY A 26 -8.02 -15.37 11.71
N GLN A 27 -7.95 -15.06 10.40
CA GLN A 27 -7.76 -16.06 9.35
C GLN A 27 -6.29 -16.25 8.94
N GLY A 28 -5.32 -15.80 9.74
CA GLY A 28 -3.88 -15.89 9.43
C GLY A 28 -3.43 -17.30 9.05
N ALA A 29 -3.83 -18.31 9.83
CA ALA A 29 -3.51 -19.71 9.53
C ALA A 29 -4.00 -20.17 8.14
N ALA A 30 -5.17 -19.70 7.70
CA ALA A 30 -5.70 -20.01 6.37
C ALA A 30 -4.93 -19.27 5.27
N VAL A 31 -4.60 -18.00 5.47
CA VAL A 31 -3.80 -17.18 4.51
C VAL A 31 -2.43 -17.81 4.27
N PHE A 32 -1.79 -18.31 5.33
CA PHE A 32 -0.43 -18.83 5.30
C PHE A 32 -0.35 -20.35 5.04
N ALA A 33 -1.48 -21.04 4.90
CA ALA A 33 -1.52 -22.49 4.68
C ALA A 33 -0.77 -22.93 3.41
N LEU A 34 -0.68 -22.04 2.41
CA LEU A 34 0.00 -22.26 1.15
C LEU A 34 1.27 -21.41 1.00
N SER A 35 1.82 -20.87 2.10
CA SER A 35 3.09 -20.11 2.08
C SER A 35 4.16 -20.92 1.37
N GLU A 36 4.77 -20.30 0.36
CA GLU A 36 5.81 -20.96 -0.42
C GLU A 36 7.16 -20.88 0.28
N SER A 37 7.93 -21.95 0.19
CA SER A 37 9.26 -22.02 0.77
C SER A 37 10.31 -21.32 -0.10
N GLY A 38 11.44 -20.97 0.52
CA GLY A 38 12.56 -20.29 -0.13
C GLY A 38 12.41 -18.77 -0.18
N GLY A 39 13.55 -18.08 -0.14
CA GLY A 39 13.59 -16.63 0.06
C GLY A 39 13.55 -16.22 1.53
N THR A 40 13.59 -14.92 1.79
CA THR A 40 13.38 -14.33 3.11
C THR A 40 11.89 -14.27 3.44
N LEU A 41 11.55 -14.30 4.73
CA LEU A 41 10.19 -14.05 5.21
C LEU A 41 10.27 -13.12 6.42
N GLU A 42 9.56 -12.00 6.36
CA GLU A 42 9.40 -11.07 7.47
C GLU A 42 7.92 -10.91 7.85
N ASP A 43 7.59 -10.96 9.13
CA ASP A 43 6.23 -10.68 9.61
C ASP A 43 6.17 -9.28 10.20
N LEU A 44 5.44 -8.39 9.51
CA LEU A 44 5.27 -6.99 9.90
C LEU A 44 4.01 -6.78 10.74
N GLY A 45 3.24 -7.84 11.03
CA GLY A 45 2.09 -7.79 11.94
C GLY A 45 2.37 -7.10 13.29
N PRO A 46 3.48 -7.42 13.99
CA PRO A 46 3.84 -6.80 15.26
C PRO A 46 3.99 -5.27 15.21
N LEU A 47 4.27 -4.68 14.05
CA LEU A 47 4.34 -3.23 13.87
C LEU A 47 2.96 -2.55 13.88
N VAL A 48 1.90 -3.32 13.63
CA VAL A 48 0.51 -2.85 13.65
C VAL A 48 -0.08 -2.96 15.05
N SER A 49 0.14 -4.08 15.74
CA SER A 49 -0.36 -4.36 17.08
C SER A 49 0.32 -5.60 17.66
N PRO A 50 0.48 -5.73 18.99
CA PRO A 50 0.84 -7.00 19.61
C PRO A 50 -0.20 -8.11 19.38
N ASP A 51 -1.48 -7.77 19.18
CA ASP A 51 -2.59 -8.72 18.96
C ASP A 51 -2.86 -8.99 17.46
N PHE A 52 -1.87 -8.73 16.60
CA PHE A 52 -2.03 -8.77 15.14
C PHE A 52 -2.57 -10.10 14.59
N GLU A 53 -2.40 -11.22 15.30
CA GLU A 53 -2.94 -12.52 14.89
C GLU A 53 -4.47 -12.56 14.88
N LEU A 54 -5.14 -11.67 15.64
CA LEU A 54 -6.59 -11.52 15.63
C LEU A 54 -7.10 -10.67 14.46
N PHE A 55 -6.21 -9.99 13.75
CA PHE A 55 -6.55 -9.00 12.72
C PHE A 55 -6.70 -9.65 11.35
N CYS A 56 -7.13 -8.86 10.35
CA CYS A 56 -7.08 -9.29 8.96
C CYS A 56 -5.62 -9.48 8.57
N ARG A 57 -5.33 -10.55 7.81
CA ARG A 57 -3.96 -10.93 7.47
C ARG A 57 -3.78 -10.99 5.96
N ALA A 58 -2.61 -10.55 5.52
CA ALA A 58 -2.18 -10.69 4.14
C ALA A 58 -0.75 -11.24 4.07
N GLU A 59 -0.44 -11.95 3.00
CA GLU A 59 0.89 -12.38 2.61
C GLU A 59 1.17 -11.84 1.20
N LEU A 60 2.32 -11.19 1.04
CA LEU A 60 2.90 -10.83 -0.24
C LEU A 60 4.16 -11.67 -0.42
N ARG A 61 4.22 -12.45 -1.49
CA ARG A 61 5.47 -13.02 -1.99
C ARG A 61 5.86 -12.34 -3.29
N ILE A 62 7.10 -11.90 -3.39
CA ILE A 62 7.73 -11.47 -4.64
C ILE A 62 8.74 -12.51 -5.08
N ASP A 63 8.67 -12.91 -6.35
CA ASP A 63 9.72 -13.63 -7.03
C ASP A 63 10.32 -12.72 -8.10
N GLY A 64 11.65 -12.55 -8.07
CA GLY A 64 12.35 -11.70 -9.01
C GLY A 64 13.77 -12.17 -9.31
N PRO A 65 14.51 -11.45 -10.16
CA PRO A 65 15.86 -11.83 -10.57
C PRO A 65 16.88 -11.95 -9.43
N ALA A 66 16.64 -11.25 -8.32
CA ALA A 66 17.49 -11.27 -7.13
C ALA A 66 17.15 -12.41 -6.15
N GLY A 67 16.18 -13.26 -6.48
CA GLY A 67 15.60 -14.25 -5.58
C GLY A 67 14.19 -13.85 -5.13
N ALA A 68 13.64 -14.66 -4.23
CA ALA A 68 12.31 -14.43 -3.69
C ALA A 68 12.38 -13.84 -2.27
N TRP A 69 11.35 -13.08 -1.92
CA TRP A 69 11.12 -12.60 -0.56
C TRP A 69 9.62 -12.56 -0.27
N THR A 70 9.28 -12.66 1.01
CA THR A 70 7.90 -12.71 1.50
C THR A 70 7.73 -11.75 2.66
N VAL A 71 6.61 -11.02 2.70
CA VAL A 71 6.18 -10.28 3.89
C VAL A 71 4.77 -10.68 4.31
N ARG A 72 4.51 -10.67 5.61
CA ARG A 72 3.18 -10.84 6.19
C ARG A 72 2.73 -9.55 6.86
N LEU A 73 1.45 -9.21 6.66
CA LEU A 73 0.88 -7.91 6.99
C LEU A 73 -0.38 -8.10 7.82
N ALA A 74 -0.71 -7.11 8.67
CA ALA A 74 -1.94 -7.07 9.44
C ALA A 74 -2.75 -5.80 9.14
N SER A 75 -4.07 -5.90 9.24
CA SER A 75 -4.98 -4.76 9.14
C SER A 75 -6.19 -4.92 10.05
N LEU A 76 -6.61 -3.82 10.68
CA LEU A 76 -7.84 -3.77 11.47
C LEU A 76 -9.11 -3.88 10.61
N ILE A 77 -9.00 -3.64 9.31
CA ILE A 77 -10.10 -3.71 8.37
C ILE A 77 -9.84 -4.78 7.31
N GLN A 78 -10.92 -5.33 6.78
CA GLN A 78 -10.84 -6.22 5.64
C GLN A 78 -10.84 -5.40 4.36
N ASP A 79 -9.66 -5.09 3.83
CA ASP A 79 -9.46 -4.50 2.52
C ASP A 79 -8.64 -5.41 1.60
N GLU A 80 -8.51 -4.98 0.34
CA GLU A 80 -7.63 -5.60 -0.63
C GLU A 80 -6.26 -4.91 -0.57
N PRO A 81 -5.18 -5.66 -0.28
CA PRO A 81 -3.84 -5.10 -0.32
C PRO A 81 -3.47 -4.77 -1.76
N ALA A 82 -2.70 -3.71 -1.95
CA ALA A 82 -2.21 -3.30 -3.26
C ALA A 82 -0.74 -2.90 -3.17
N GLY A 83 -0.03 -2.94 -4.29
CA GLY A 83 1.34 -2.48 -4.35
C GLY A 83 1.70 -1.77 -5.64
N LEU A 84 2.86 -1.11 -5.62
CA LEU A 84 3.50 -0.52 -6.78
C LEU A 84 5.02 -0.59 -6.63
N VAL A 85 5.73 -0.54 -7.75
CA VAL A 85 7.18 -0.37 -7.73
C VAL A 85 7.51 1.10 -7.96
N TRP A 86 8.26 1.67 -7.02
CA TRP A 86 8.87 2.98 -7.16
C TRP A 86 10.31 2.77 -7.62
N ASP A 87 10.47 2.58 -8.93
CA ASP A 87 11.69 2.06 -9.55
C ASP A 87 12.93 2.91 -9.23
N ASP A 88 12.85 4.23 -9.34
CA ASP A 88 13.97 5.14 -9.08
C ASP A 88 14.43 5.11 -7.61
N ALA A 89 13.51 4.81 -6.70
CA ALA A 89 13.79 4.65 -5.28
C ALA A 89 14.30 3.24 -4.93
N GLY A 90 14.14 2.26 -5.84
CA GLY A 90 14.42 0.86 -5.56
C GLY A 90 13.47 0.25 -4.53
N LEU A 91 12.24 0.78 -4.41
CA LEU A 91 11.26 0.39 -3.39
C LEU A 91 10.03 -0.29 -3.99
N PHE A 92 9.56 -1.34 -3.31
CA PHE A 92 8.24 -1.91 -3.51
C PHE A 92 7.34 -1.35 -2.41
N ILE A 93 6.34 -0.60 -2.82
CA ILE A 93 5.40 0.05 -1.91
C ILE A 93 4.15 -0.81 -1.79
N VAL A 94 3.69 -1.02 -0.55
CA VAL A 94 2.47 -1.77 -0.24
C VAL A 94 1.50 -0.88 0.53
N LYS A 95 0.22 -0.90 0.17
CA LYS A 95 -0.87 -0.43 1.05
C LYS A 95 -1.60 -1.65 1.62
N TYR A 96 -1.94 -1.60 2.90
CA TYR A 96 -2.91 -2.53 3.51
C TYR A 96 -3.56 -1.89 4.74
N GLY A 97 -4.88 -1.75 4.72
CA GLY A 97 -5.65 -1.08 5.75
C GLY A 97 -5.25 0.38 5.93
N PHE A 98 -4.55 0.66 7.02
CA PHE A 98 -4.13 2.01 7.43
C PHE A 98 -2.66 2.28 7.16
N HIS A 99 -1.92 1.29 6.65
CA HIS A 99 -0.47 1.35 6.55
C HIS A 99 0.02 1.35 5.11
N THR A 100 0.99 2.21 4.86
CA THR A 100 1.87 2.16 3.69
C THR A 100 3.22 1.63 4.14
N TRP A 101 3.73 0.62 3.46
CA TRP A 101 5.03 0.01 3.72
C TRP A 101 5.94 0.23 2.53
N ALA A 102 7.19 0.61 2.76
CA ALA A 102 8.23 0.59 1.74
C ALA A 102 9.24 -0.50 2.02
N LEU A 103 9.34 -1.42 1.07
CA LEU A 103 10.23 -2.56 1.12
C LEU A 103 11.31 -2.38 0.05
N GLU A 104 12.55 -2.78 0.31
CA GLU A 104 13.54 -2.86 -0.76
C GLU A 104 13.04 -3.84 -1.84
N SER A 105 12.90 -3.39 -3.09
CA SER A 105 12.28 -4.20 -4.16
C SER A 105 12.97 -5.54 -4.38
N ARG A 106 14.28 -5.62 -4.09
CA ARG A 106 15.09 -6.82 -4.31
C ARG A 106 15.09 -7.80 -3.14
N THR A 107 14.98 -7.31 -1.91
CA THR A 107 15.26 -8.11 -0.70
C THR A 107 14.04 -8.26 0.21
N GLY A 108 13.02 -7.41 0.03
CA GLY A 108 11.85 -7.35 0.89
C GLY A 108 12.10 -6.69 2.25
N VAL A 109 13.32 -6.20 2.51
CA VAL A 109 13.66 -5.56 3.78
C VAL A 109 12.85 -4.28 3.97
N LEU A 110 12.17 -4.16 5.11
CA LEU A 110 11.45 -2.94 5.46
C LEU A 110 12.39 -1.73 5.59
N ARG A 111 12.08 -0.66 4.86
CA ARG A 111 12.79 0.63 4.94
C ARG A 111 12.07 1.62 5.83
N TRP A 112 10.77 1.73 5.65
CA TRP A 112 9.91 2.59 6.45
C TRP A 112 8.46 2.14 6.36
N SER A 113 7.67 2.61 7.32
CA SER A 113 6.22 2.46 7.34
C SER A 113 5.56 3.77 7.70
N HIS A 114 4.46 4.10 7.04
CA HIS A 114 3.62 5.25 7.35
C HIS A 114 2.22 4.76 7.75
N ARG A 115 1.67 5.31 8.84
CA ARG A 115 0.31 5.00 9.32
C ARG A 115 -0.59 6.22 9.12
N SER A 116 -1.67 6.03 8.38
CA SER A 116 -2.77 7.00 8.26
C SER A 116 -3.75 6.88 9.43
N ALA A 117 -4.46 7.96 9.72
CA ALA A 117 -5.55 7.97 10.70
C ALA A 117 -6.82 7.25 10.19
N SER A 118 -7.01 7.19 8.88
CA SER A 118 -8.13 6.49 8.22
C SER A 118 -7.64 5.46 7.19
N PRO A 119 -8.52 4.53 6.76
CA PRO A 119 -8.22 3.55 5.71
C PRO A 119 -7.62 4.16 4.45
N LEU A 120 -6.66 3.45 3.84
CA LEU A 120 -5.99 3.85 2.61
C LEU A 120 -6.81 3.44 1.39
N LEU A 121 -7.06 4.39 0.50
CA LEU A 121 -7.76 4.20 -0.77
C LEU A 121 -6.79 3.90 -1.91
N ALA A 122 -5.67 4.61 -1.96
CA ALA A 122 -4.74 4.48 -3.07
C ALA A 122 -3.32 4.82 -2.65
N VAL A 123 -2.39 4.20 -3.36
CA VAL A 123 -0.98 4.53 -3.36
C VAL A 123 -0.58 4.74 -4.81
N MET A 124 0.04 5.87 -5.13
CA MET A 124 0.30 6.30 -6.50
C MET A 124 1.71 6.86 -6.62
N GLY A 125 2.45 6.32 -7.59
CA GLY A 125 3.77 6.80 -7.97
C GLY A 125 3.75 7.37 -9.38
N SER A 126 4.69 8.28 -9.66
CA SER A 126 4.93 8.80 -11.00
C SER A 126 6.41 9.13 -11.14
N PRO A 127 7.05 8.82 -12.27
CA PRO A 127 8.44 9.21 -12.52
C PRO A 127 8.65 10.73 -12.60
N ARG A 128 7.56 11.52 -12.59
CA ARG A 128 7.60 13.00 -12.54
C ARG A 128 7.54 13.56 -11.12
N LEU A 129 7.34 12.71 -10.11
CA LEU A 129 7.23 13.10 -8.72
C LEU A 129 8.43 12.55 -7.94
N ALA A 130 9.02 13.40 -7.10
CA ALA A 130 10.10 13.00 -6.20
C ALA A 130 9.59 12.24 -4.96
N HIS A 131 8.27 12.21 -4.78
CA HIS A 131 7.56 11.59 -3.66
C HIS A 131 6.42 10.71 -4.15
N LEU A 132 5.95 9.85 -3.25
CA LEU A 132 4.77 9.01 -3.44
C LEU A 132 3.52 9.77 -2.99
N ILE A 133 2.40 9.60 -3.68
CA ILE A 133 1.10 10.06 -3.21
C ILE A 133 0.36 8.91 -2.53
N VAL A 134 -0.07 9.13 -1.29
CA VAL A 134 -0.94 8.22 -0.55
C VAL A 134 -2.25 8.93 -0.28
N GLN A 135 -3.35 8.30 -0.70
CA GLN A 135 -4.70 8.75 -0.38
C GLN A 135 -5.30 7.85 0.69
N SER A 136 -5.76 8.45 1.78
CA SER A 136 -6.70 7.84 2.73
C SER A 136 -8.10 8.41 2.56
N GLU A 137 -9.08 7.90 3.30
CA GLU A 137 -10.46 8.41 3.25
C GLU A 137 -10.55 9.92 3.53
N ILE A 138 -9.69 10.49 4.37
CA ILE A 138 -9.82 11.89 4.83
C ILE A 138 -8.52 12.70 4.72
N GLU A 139 -7.41 12.09 4.30
CA GLU A 139 -6.13 12.77 4.15
C GLU A 139 -5.44 12.35 2.83
N THR A 140 -4.72 13.28 2.21
CA THR A 140 -3.71 12.98 1.19
C THR A 140 -2.34 13.30 1.73
N PHE A 141 -1.37 12.43 1.49
CA PHE A 141 0.02 12.61 1.88
C PHE A 141 0.93 12.54 0.65
N ALA A 142 1.93 13.41 0.60
CA ALA A 142 3.16 13.15 -0.12
C ALA A 142 4.17 12.51 0.83
N LEU A 143 4.56 11.27 0.55
CA LEU A 143 5.59 10.57 1.30
C LEU A 143 6.92 10.63 0.55
N GLU A 144 7.92 11.19 1.21
CA GLU A 144 9.30 11.27 0.72
C GLU A 144 9.98 9.91 0.72
N LEU A 145 11.18 9.83 0.15
CA LEU A 145 11.96 8.59 0.03
C LEU A 145 12.20 7.88 1.36
N ASP A 146 12.28 8.63 2.46
CA ASP A 146 12.50 8.12 3.82
C ASP A 146 11.20 7.85 4.59
N GLY A 147 10.04 8.03 3.95
CA GLY A 147 8.72 7.85 4.55
C GLY A 147 8.22 9.05 5.36
N THR A 148 8.99 10.15 5.42
CA THR A 148 8.51 11.39 6.02
C THR A 148 7.46 12.06 5.14
N VAL A 149 6.61 12.88 5.75
CA VAL A 149 5.53 13.59 5.05
C VAL A 149 6.07 14.93 4.54
N GLY A 150 6.19 15.07 3.22
CA GLY A 150 6.60 16.32 2.58
C GLY A 150 5.48 17.36 2.60
N TRP A 151 4.27 16.94 2.23
CA TRP A 151 3.05 17.74 2.39
C TRP A 151 1.84 16.86 2.71
N ARG A 152 0.80 17.50 3.25
CA ARG A 152 -0.45 16.84 3.63
C ARG A 152 -1.65 17.74 3.41
N ILE A 153 -2.76 17.14 2.97
CA ILE A 153 -4.07 17.78 2.85
C ILE A 153 -5.06 17.00 3.71
N ALA A 154 -5.82 17.71 4.54
CA ALA A 154 -6.99 17.15 5.21
C ALA A 154 -8.25 17.50 4.40
N HIS A 155 -9.10 16.51 4.17
CA HIS A 155 -10.34 16.66 3.40
C HIS A 155 -11.53 16.87 4.34
N SER A 156 -12.46 17.72 3.93
CA SER A 156 -13.70 17.97 4.67
C SER A 156 -14.79 16.92 4.43
N ASP A 157 -14.62 16.08 3.40
CA ASP A 157 -15.51 14.99 3.03
C ASP A 157 -14.67 13.74 2.74
N VAL A 158 -15.29 12.56 2.86
CA VAL A 158 -14.65 11.29 2.56
C VAL A 158 -14.33 11.23 1.07
N VAL A 159 -13.08 10.99 0.73
CA VAL A 159 -12.67 10.65 -0.63
C VAL A 159 -13.07 9.20 -0.91
N ILE A 160 -13.57 8.92 -2.11
CA ILE A 160 -13.95 7.57 -2.54
C ILE A 160 -13.15 7.11 -3.75
N GLU A 161 -12.51 8.03 -4.47
CA GLU A 161 -11.66 7.75 -5.62
C GLU A 161 -10.51 8.75 -5.67
N ALA A 162 -9.32 8.27 -6.05
CA ALA A 162 -8.14 9.10 -6.27
C ALA A 162 -7.30 8.55 -7.41
N ALA A 163 -6.90 9.42 -8.33
CA ALA A 163 -6.07 9.05 -9.47
C ALA A 163 -5.15 10.20 -9.91
N LEU A 164 -3.98 9.85 -10.45
CA LEU A 164 -3.14 10.79 -11.19
C LEU A 164 -3.58 10.82 -12.65
N ILE A 165 -4.18 11.92 -13.08
CA ILE A 165 -4.74 12.10 -14.44
C ILE A 165 -4.20 13.40 -15.02
N GLY A 166 -3.58 13.34 -16.19
CA GLY A 166 -3.13 14.54 -16.92
C GLY A 166 -2.10 15.40 -16.19
N GLY A 167 -1.40 14.85 -15.19
CA GLY A 167 -0.46 15.60 -14.34
C GLY A 167 -1.08 16.19 -13.07
N SER A 168 -2.39 16.00 -12.85
CA SER A 168 -3.09 16.40 -11.63
C SER A 168 -3.44 15.18 -10.78
N LEU A 169 -3.49 15.36 -9.46
CA LEU A 169 -4.20 14.46 -8.57
C LEU A 169 -5.68 14.82 -8.61
N VAL A 170 -6.51 13.92 -9.11
CA VAL A 170 -7.96 14.06 -9.16
C VAL A 170 -8.56 13.22 -8.04
N LEU A 171 -9.37 13.87 -7.20
CA LEU A 171 -10.09 13.25 -6.09
C LEU A 171 -11.60 13.38 -6.30
N THR A 172 -12.33 12.29 -6.08
CA THR A 172 -13.80 12.29 -6.03
C THR A 172 -14.24 12.04 -4.59
N SER A 173 -15.05 12.93 -4.04
CA SER A 173 -15.61 12.80 -2.69
C SER A 173 -16.90 11.97 -2.68
N PHE A 174 -17.32 11.52 -1.50
CA PHE A 174 -18.57 10.81 -1.28
C PHE A 174 -19.79 11.65 -1.69
N ALA A 175 -19.75 12.96 -1.45
CA ALA A 175 -20.77 13.90 -1.92
C ALA A 175 -20.75 14.14 -3.45
N GLY A 176 -19.82 13.51 -4.19
CA GLY A 176 -19.69 13.63 -5.64
C GLY A 176 -18.89 14.85 -6.10
N GLN A 177 -18.21 15.56 -5.19
CA GLN A 177 -17.34 16.67 -5.57
C GLN A 177 -16.05 16.13 -6.19
N VAL A 178 -15.67 16.68 -7.34
CA VAL A 178 -14.39 16.38 -7.99
C VAL A 178 -13.44 17.56 -7.79
N THR A 179 -12.24 17.29 -7.27
CA THR A 179 -11.20 18.31 -7.03
C THR A 179 -9.91 17.91 -7.75
N ALA A 180 -9.26 18.87 -8.39
CA ALA A 180 -7.94 18.72 -8.99
C ALA A 180 -6.89 19.42 -8.13
N ILE A 181 -5.82 18.69 -7.82
CA ILE A 181 -4.73 19.10 -6.93
C ILE A 181 -3.42 18.93 -7.69
N ASP A 182 -2.51 19.88 -7.54
CA ASP A 182 -1.14 19.77 -8.01
C ASP A 182 -0.42 18.72 -7.16
N PRO A 183 -0.06 17.54 -7.73
CA PRO A 183 0.56 16.47 -6.96
C PRO A 183 1.98 16.80 -6.51
N VAL A 184 2.61 17.84 -7.05
CA VAL A 184 3.93 18.28 -6.58
C VAL A 184 3.81 18.99 -5.25
N THR A 185 2.80 19.86 -5.11
CA THR A 185 2.72 20.82 -3.99
C THR A 185 1.59 20.56 -3.00
N GLY A 186 0.61 19.73 -3.38
CA GLY A 186 -0.61 19.51 -2.59
C GLY A 186 -1.55 20.72 -2.59
N ARG A 187 -1.40 21.65 -3.54
CA ARG A 187 -2.29 22.82 -3.66
C ARG A 187 -3.34 22.60 -4.73
N ALA A 188 -4.47 23.29 -4.64
CA ALA A 188 -5.44 23.29 -5.73
C ALA A 188 -4.77 23.77 -7.03
N THR A 189 -5.05 23.11 -8.15
CA THR A 189 -4.70 23.65 -9.47
C THR A 189 -5.75 24.71 -9.81
N ASP A 190 -5.32 25.94 -10.05
CA ASP A 190 -6.20 26.92 -10.71
C ASP A 190 -6.57 26.36 -12.09
N GLY A 191 -7.88 26.31 -12.36
CA GLY A 191 -8.42 25.87 -13.66
C GLY A 191 -8.17 26.87 -14.78
#